data_AF-A0A7E4W5J0-F1
#
_entry.id   AF-A0A7E4W5J0-F1
#
_cell.length_a   1.000
_cell.length_b   1.000
_cell.length_c   1.000
_cell.angle_alpha   90.00
_cell.angle_beta   90.00
_cell.angle_gamma   90.00
#
_symmetry.space_group_name_H-M   'P 1'
#
loop_
_entity.id
_entity.type
_entity.pdbx_description
1 polymer ?
#
loop_
_entity_poly.entity_id
_entity_poly.type
_entity_poly.pdbx_seq_one_letter_code
_entity_poly.pdbx_strand_id
1 'polypeptide(L)'
;MAAEKKLRVFQPKDYESEFDPEAYLHFYYSSKSLDDGTRLSLFALPMFAHMIRARVPEEKRQSLIDVGAGPTVYSAISFREIVKRVYLTDYVDKSLTMLDDWMTQRTLFSWEKAIRVIARTEGTHIGTEKDVNAIEEQARKVVEAGGIYKADVRKPEVVLPTDGLPAPVDQLFDVMVSVFCLESACATHDEYVESLNNMLRLLRPGGYFVLGSVIDDVIYNSGLSLVGDSKLFSLLNLNEEFIEDTLVAAGMNISTLHKYSLSNDGVAFFLIAKNE
;
A
#
# COMPACT_ATOMS: atom_id res chain seq x y z
N MET A 1 16.51 34.18 -23.30
CA MET A 1 15.78 34.01 -22.03
C MET A 1 15.03 32.70 -22.13
N ALA A 2 15.51 31.65 -21.47
CA ALA A 2 14.74 30.42 -21.35
C ALA A 2 13.56 30.72 -20.42
N ALA A 3 12.34 30.50 -20.89
CA ALA A 3 11.16 30.59 -20.03
C ALA A 3 11.33 29.56 -18.90
N GLU A 4 11.25 29.99 -17.64
CA GLU A 4 11.13 29.08 -16.51
C GLU A 4 9.89 28.22 -16.74
N LYS A 5 10.11 26.94 -17.07
CA LYS A 5 9.05 25.96 -17.21
C LYS A 5 8.48 25.75 -15.81
N LYS A 6 7.36 26.40 -15.49
CA LYS A 6 6.61 26.12 -14.25
C LYS A 6 6.35 24.62 -14.18
N LEU A 7 6.93 23.95 -13.19
CA LEU A 7 6.67 22.55 -12.91
C LEU A 7 5.17 22.40 -12.61
N ARG A 8 4.47 21.60 -13.42
CA ARG A 8 3.06 21.28 -13.22
C ARG A 8 2.96 20.28 -12.07
N VAL A 9 2.14 20.59 -11.06
CA VAL A 9 1.78 19.69 -9.98
C VAL A 9 0.38 19.15 -10.24
N PHE A 10 0.28 17.84 -10.42
CA PHE A 10 -0.96 17.11 -10.66
C PHE A 10 -1.75 16.96 -9.36
N GLN A 11 -3.08 16.95 -9.47
CA GLN A 11 -4.01 16.85 -8.34
C GLN A 11 -4.58 15.42 -8.23
N PRO A 12 -5.29 15.06 -7.14
CA PRO A 12 -5.86 13.71 -6.98
C PRO A 12 -6.76 13.25 -8.13
N LYS A 13 -7.47 14.18 -8.78
CA LYS A 13 -8.30 13.90 -9.96
C LYS A 13 -7.51 13.53 -11.21
N ASP A 14 -6.23 13.85 -11.27
CA ASP A 14 -5.40 13.68 -12.47
C ASP A 14 -4.74 12.29 -12.54
N TYR A 15 -4.78 11.49 -11.46
CA TYR A 15 -4.09 10.19 -11.36
C TYR A 15 -4.40 9.24 -12.52
N GLU A 16 -5.66 9.06 -12.87
CA GLU A 16 -6.05 8.11 -13.91
C GLU A 16 -5.44 8.46 -15.28
N SER A 17 -5.39 9.75 -15.61
CA SER A 17 -4.82 10.24 -16.86
C SER A 17 -3.30 10.36 -16.83
N GLU A 18 -2.73 10.73 -15.70
CA GLU A 18 -1.37 11.26 -15.64
C GLU A 18 -0.40 10.35 -14.86
N PHE A 19 -0.86 9.49 -13.96
CA PHE A 19 0.05 8.62 -13.23
C PHE A 19 0.69 7.59 -14.19
N ASP A 20 2.01 7.47 -14.09
CA ASP A 20 2.82 6.50 -14.82
C ASP A 20 3.35 5.45 -13.82
N PRO A 21 2.70 4.28 -13.73
CA PRO A 21 3.07 3.28 -12.74
C PRO A 21 4.44 2.64 -13.00
N GLU A 22 4.90 2.56 -14.25
CA GLU A 22 6.22 2.02 -14.60
C GLU A 22 7.31 3.00 -14.16
N ALA A 23 7.14 4.28 -14.47
CA ALA A 23 8.04 5.33 -13.98
C ALA A 23 8.10 5.36 -12.44
N TYR A 24 6.96 5.16 -11.76
CA TYR A 24 6.88 5.08 -10.31
C TYR A 24 7.68 3.90 -9.75
N LEU A 25 7.51 2.70 -10.31
CA LEU A 25 8.27 1.51 -9.88
C LEU A 25 9.77 1.69 -10.08
N HIS A 26 10.19 2.19 -11.24
CA HIS A 26 11.61 2.43 -11.50
C HIS A 26 12.21 3.49 -10.56
N PHE A 27 11.44 4.54 -10.25
CA PHE A 27 11.91 5.61 -9.39
C PHE A 27 12.08 5.14 -7.93
N TYR A 28 11.12 4.39 -7.39
CA TYR A 28 11.07 4.06 -5.96
C TYR A 28 11.57 2.66 -5.60
N TYR A 29 11.43 1.68 -6.50
CA TYR A 29 11.59 0.26 -6.17
C TYR A 29 12.66 -0.43 -7.02
N SER A 30 13.32 0.28 -7.94
CA SER A 30 14.45 -0.31 -8.68
C SER A 30 15.58 -0.73 -7.73
N SER A 31 16.41 -1.70 -8.17
CA SER A 31 17.56 -2.13 -7.38
C SER A 31 18.46 -0.97 -6.97
N LYS A 32 18.67 0.00 -7.87
CA LYS A 32 19.45 1.21 -7.59
C LYS A 32 18.77 2.07 -6.53
N SER A 33 17.48 2.34 -6.67
CA SER A 33 16.73 3.16 -5.70
C SER A 33 16.79 2.56 -4.29
N LEU A 34 16.61 1.24 -4.18
CA LEU A 34 16.69 0.52 -2.90
C LEU A 34 18.11 0.51 -2.32
N ASP A 35 19.16 0.43 -3.15
CA ASP A 35 20.56 0.56 -2.71
C ASP A 35 20.88 1.97 -2.18
N ASP A 36 20.27 3.00 -2.78
CA ASP A 36 20.39 4.40 -2.33
C ASP A 36 19.53 4.69 -1.08
N GLY A 37 18.85 3.69 -0.52
CA GLY A 37 18.00 3.83 0.68
C GLY A 37 16.61 4.41 0.41
N THR A 38 16.22 4.55 -0.86
CA THR A 38 14.86 5.00 -1.22
C THR A 38 13.85 3.98 -0.73
N ARG A 39 12.76 4.44 -0.08
CA ARG A 39 11.69 3.59 0.47
C ARG A 39 12.21 2.51 1.45
N LEU A 40 13.26 2.80 2.23
CA LEU A 40 13.68 1.96 3.37
C LEU A 40 12.50 1.61 4.29
N SER A 41 11.52 2.50 4.39
CA SER A 41 10.30 2.32 5.18
C SER A 41 9.48 1.06 4.87
N LEU A 42 9.75 0.36 3.75
CA LEU A 42 9.18 -0.96 3.45
C LEU A 42 9.57 -2.05 4.46
N PHE A 43 10.57 -1.84 5.33
CA PHE A 43 10.83 -2.77 6.45
C PHE A 43 9.66 -2.85 7.45
N ALA A 44 8.81 -1.81 7.52
CA ALA A 44 7.74 -1.75 8.50
C ALA A 44 6.69 -2.84 8.27
N LEU A 45 6.39 -3.18 7.01
CA LEU A 45 5.37 -4.16 6.67
C LEU A 45 5.68 -5.58 7.15
N PRO A 46 6.85 -6.18 6.86
CA PRO A 46 7.19 -7.50 7.39
C PRO A 46 7.24 -7.51 8.93
N MET A 47 7.63 -6.41 9.57
CA MET A 47 7.56 -6.28 11.04
C MET A 47 6.11 -6.32 11.54
N PHE A 48 5.21 -5.55 10.93
CA PHE A 48 3.79 -5.58 11.28
C PHE A 48 3.13 -6.91 10.95
N ALA A 49 3.49 -7.55 9.85
CA ALA A 49 3.06 -8.90 9.50
C ALA A 49 3.44 -9.90 10.60
N HIS A 50 4.67 -9.81 11.13
CA HIS A 50 5.10 -10.62 12.28
C HIS A 50 4.31 -10.31 13.56
N MET A 51 4.05 -9.03 13.83
CA MET A 51 3.25 -8.63 15.00
C MET A 51 1.81 -9.15 14.91
N ILE A 52 1.19 -9.09 13.73
CA ILE A 52 -0.14 -9.68 13.48
C ILE A 52 -0.08 -11.19 13.68
N ARG A 53 0.92 -11.88 13.12
CA ARG A 53 1.11 -13.33 13.31
C ARG A 53 1.19 -13.71 14.80
N ALA A 54 1.88 -12.91 15.60
CA ALA A 54 2.07 -13.17 17.03
C ALA A 54 0.82 -12.88 17.87
N ARG A 55 -0.03 -11.95 17.44
CA ARG A 55 -1.20 -11.48 18.22
C ARG A 55 -2.53 -12.10 17.80
N VAL A 56 -2.63 -12.48 16.52
CA VAL A 56 -3.88 -12.92 15.91
C VAL A 56 -3.79 -14.41 15.60
N PRO A 57 -4.66 -15.25 16.20
CA PRO A 57 -4.77 -16.67 15.87
C PRO A 57 -5.01 -16.87 14.38
N GLU A 58 -4.49 -17.95 13.79
CA GLU A 58 -4.55 -18.18 12.34
C GLU A 58 -5.98 -18.09 11.80
N GLU A 59 -6.95 -18.68 12.49
CA GLU A 59 -8.37 -18.68 12.16
C GLU A 59 -9.01 -17.28 12.11
N LYS A 60 -8.34 -16.26 12.67
CA LYS A 60 -8.76 -14.85 12.68
C LYS A 60 -7.95 -13.95 11.73
N ARG A 61 -7.05 -14.51 10.91
CA ARG A 61 -6.22 -13.79 9.92
C ARG A 61 -6.17 -14.50 8.58
N GLN A 62 -7.33 -14.73 7.99
CA GLN A 62 -7.49 -15.46 6.74
C GLN A 62 -7.42 -14.57 5.49
N SER A 63 -7.89 -13.32 5.58
CA SER A 63 -7.97 -12.39 4.46
C SER A 63 -7.25 -11.06 4.72
N LEU A 64 -6.54 -10.56 3.71
CA LEU A 64 -5.94 -9.23 3.70
C LEU A 64 -6.38 -8.45 2.46
N ILE A 65 -6.81 -7.20 2.63
CA ILE A 65 -6.97 -6.26 1.52
C ILE A 65 -5.89 -5.17 1.58
N ASP A 66 -5.23 -4.94 0.45
CA ASP A 66 -4.34 -3.79 0.24
C ASP A 66 -5.09 -2.73 -0.59
N VAL A 67 -5.42 -1.61 0.06
CA VAL A 67 -6.19 -0.52 -0.54
C VAL A 67 -5.25 0.58 -1.01
N GLY A 68 -5.20 0.77 -2.34
CA GLY A 68 -4.23 1.66 -2.97
C GLY A 68 -2.85 1.04 -3.08
N ALA A 69 -2.79 -0.24 -3.45
CA ALA A 69 -1.55 -0.98 -3.67
C ALA A 69 -0.67 -0.35 -4.78
N GLY A 70 -1.27 0.44 -5.68
CA GLY A 70 -0.60 0.93 -6.88
C GLY A 70 -0.08 -0.24 -7.73
N PRO A 71 1.04 -0.08 -8.44
CA PRO A 71 1.65 -1.15 -9.20
C PRO A 71 2.54 -2.08 -8.34
N THR A 72 2.34 -2.12 -7.02
CA THR A 72 3.28 -2.74 -6.07
C THR A 72 2.75 -4.03 -5.46
N VAL A 73 3.65 -4.94 -5.07
CA VAL A 73 3.29 -6.28 -4.54
C VAL A 73 3.96 -6.60 -3.21
N TYR A 74 4.61 -5.61 -2.57
CA TYR A 74 5.35 -5.82 -1.32
C TYR A 74 4.45 -6.25 -0.15
N SER A 75 3.17 -5.91 -0.17
CA SER A 75 2.18 -6.36 0.81
C SER A 75 1.90 -7.85 0.66
N ALA A 76 1.63 -8.31 -0.57
CA ALA A 76 1.49 -9.72 -0.90
C ALA A 76 2.74 -10.51 -0.50
N ILE A 77 3.94 -9.99 -0.80
CA ILE A 77 5.20 -10.61 -0.39
C ILE A 77 5.26 -10.69 1.15
N SER A 78 5.08 -9.59 1.87
CA SER A 78 5.24 -9.54 3.34
C SER A 78 4.23 -10.40 4.10
N PHE A 79 3.03 -10.61 3.55
CA PHE A 79 1.93 -11.31 4.22
C PHE A 79 1.67 -12.72 3.69
N ARG A 80 2.45 -13.22 2.71
CA ARG A 80 2.25 -14.52 2.03
C ARG A 80 2.16 -15.74 2.96
N GLU A 81 2.81 -15.70 4.13
CA GLU A 81 2.77 -16.78 5.13
C GLU A 81 1.82 -16.47 6.30
N ILE A 82 1.23 -15.27 6.31
CA ILE A 82 0.43 -14.75 7.42
C ILE A 82 -1.06 -14.89 7.15
N VAL A 83 -1.48 -14.71 5.89
CA VAL A 83 -2.88 -14.82 5.48
C VAL A 83 -3.04 -15.87 4.38
N LYS A 84 -4.28 -16.25 4.07
CA LYS A 84 -4.57 -17.23 3.00
C LYS A 84 -4.95 -16.56 1.69
N ARG A 85 -5.46 -15.33 1.74
CA ARG A 85 -5.96 -14.58 0.59
C ARG A 85 -5.53 -13.13 0.70
N VAL A 86 -4.90 -12.61 -0.36
CA VAL A 86 -4.52 -11.21 -0.51
C VAL A 86 -5.31 -10.61 -1.65
N TYR A 87 -5.95 -9.49 -1.38
CA TYR A 87 -6.72 -8.72 -2.35
C TYR A 87 -5.95 -7.43 -2.61
N LEU A 88 -5.35 -7.31 -3.81
CA LEU A 88 -4.65 -6.08 -4.20
C LEU A 88 -5.64 -5.17 -4.91
N THR A 89 -5.74 -3.92 -4.47
CA THR A 89 -6.69 -2.98 -5.07
C THR A 89 -6.08 -1.63 -5.35
N ASP A 90 -6.51 -0.99 -6.43
CA ASP A 90 -6.02 0.33 -6.81
C ASP A 90 -7.07 1.12 -7.61
N TYR A 91 -6.92 2.45 -7.61
CA TYR A 91 -7.75 3.35 -8.40
C TYR A 91 -7.30 3.47 -9.85
N VAL A 92 -6.04 3.22 -10.19
CA VAL A 92 -5.51 3.47 -11.55
C VAL A 92 -5.49 2.17 -12.36
N ASP A 93 -6.21 2.12 -13.49
CA ASP A 93 -6.31 0.90 -14.32
C ASP A 93 -4.96 0.41 -14.86
N LYS A 94 -4.03 1.35 -15.13
CA LYS A 94 -2.67 1.01 -15.54
C LYS A 94 -1.89 0.29 -14.43
N SER A 95 -2.09 0.67 -13.16
CA SER A 95 -1.51 -0.03 -12.02
C SER A 95 -2.06 -1.45 -11.92
N LEU A 96 -3.38 -1.61 -12.03
CA LEU A 96 -4.03 -2.93 -12.01
C LEU A 96 -3.52 -3.83 -13.15
N THR A 97 -3.37 -3.28 -14.35
CA THR A 97 -2.78 -4.00 -15.50
C THR A 97 -1.37 -4.50 -15.20
N MET A 98 -0.54 -3.70 -14.51
CA MET A 98 0.81 -4.12 -14.10
C MET A 98 0.79 -5.22 -13.03
N LEU A 99 -0.19 -5.21 -12.12
CA LEU A 99 -0.39 -6.29 -11.16
C LEU A 99 -0.81 -7.59 -11.88
N ASP A 100 -1.69 -7.50 -12.89
CA ASP A 100 -2.06 -8.63 -13.75
C ASP A 100 -0.86 -9.16 -14.56
N ASP A 101 -0.02 -8.27 -15.08
CA ASP A 101 1.23 -8.63 -15.75
C ASP A 101 2.20 -9.33 -14.79
N TRP A 102 2.29 -8.90 -13.53
CA TRP A 102 3.07 -9.59 -12.51
C TRP A 102 2.51 -10.97 -12.17
N MET A 103 1.19 -11.09 -12.02
CA MET A 103 0.50 -12.37 -11.77
C MET A 103 0.70 -13.36 -12.91
N THR A 104 0.63 -12.89 -14.16
CA THR A 104 0.77 -13.70 -15.37
C THR A 104 2.22 -13.82 -15.86
N GLN A 105 3.20 -13.35 -15.06
CA GLN A 105 4.63 -13.41 -15.36
C GLN A 105 5.02 -12.72 -16.69
N ARG A 106 4.27 -11.67 -17.07
CA ARG A 106 4.54 -10.80 -18.22
C ARG A 106 5.28 -9.51 -17.87
N THR A 107 5.38 -9.18 -16.58
CA THR A 107 6.09 -7.97 -16.12
C THR A 107 7.59 -8.02 -16.46
N LEU A 108 8.16 -6.85 -16.76
CA LEU A 108 9.60 -6.65 -16.94
C LEU A 108 10.30 -6.17 -15.66
N PHE A 109 9.52 -5.74 -14.67
CA PHE A 109 10.04 -5.22 -13.42
C PHE A 109 10.44 -6.37 -12.47
N SER A 110 11.67 -6.34 -11.97
CA SER A 110 12.17 -7.34 -11.01
C SER A 110 11.95 -6.89 -9.57
N TRP A 111 11.22 -7.71 -8.80
CA TRP A 111 11.03 -7.52 -7.36
C TRP A 111 12.13 -8.18 -6.50
N GLU A 112 13.16 -8.78 -7.12
CA GLU A 112 14.21 -9.55 -6.43
C GLU A 112 14.83 -8.79 -5.25
N LYS A 113 15.21 -7.52 -5.46
CA LYS A 113 15.84 -6.70 -4.42
C LYS A 113 14.90 -6.44 -3.25
N ALA A 114 13.64 -6.11 -3.52
CA ALA A 114 12.62 -5.90 -2.50
C ALA A 114 12.34 -7.20 -1.72
N ILE A 115 12.24 -8.34 -2.42
CA ILE A 115 12.08 -9.66 -1.79
C ILE A 115 13.23 -9.95 -0.84
N ARG A 116 14.48 -9.68 -1.23
CA ARG A 116 15.64 -9.88 -0.37
C ARG A 116 15.60 -8.99 0.89
N VAL A 117 15.17 -7.73 0.75
CA VAL A 117 15.00 -6.82 1.90
C VAL A 117 13.91 -7.32 2.84
N ILE A 118 12.77 -7.73 2.30
CA ILE A 118 11.64 -8.26 3.07
C ILE A 118 12.05 -9.56 3.79
N ALA A 119 12.61 -10.53 3.06
CA ALA A 119 13.06 -11.80 3.62
C ALA A 119 14.10 -11.61 4.73
N ARG A 120 15.05 -10.67 4.56
CA ARG A 120 16.02 -10.33 5.61
C ARG A 120 15.35 -9.81 6.88
N THR A 121 14.32 -8.98 6.72
CA THR A 121 13.55 -8.42 7.85
C THR A 121 12.74 -9.50 8.56
N GLU A 122 12.24 -10.49 7.82
CA GLU A 122 11.56 -11.68 8.36
C GLU A 122 12.49 -12.68 9.04
N GLY A 123 13.82 -12.52 8.90
CA GLY A 123 14.81 -13.50 9.35
C GLY A 123 14.93 -14.72 8.44
N THR A 124 14.37 -14.65 7.23
CA THR A 124 14.45 -15.70 6.21
C THR A 124 15.78 -15.61 5.46
N HIS A 125 16.49 -16.73 5.38
CA HIS A 125 17.74 -16.83 4.61
C HIS A 125 17.45 -17.01 3.12
N ILE A 126 18.05 -16.17 2.27
CA ILE A 126 18.00 -16.26 0.81
C ILE A 126 19.41 -16.55 0.30
N GLY A 127 19.63 -17.78 -0.16
CA GLY A 127 20.93 -18.24 -0.67
C GLY A 127 21.03 -18.22 -2.19
N THR A 128 19.90 -18.28 -2.89
CA THR A 128 19.85 -18.46 -4.35
C THR A 128 18.68 -17.70 -4.99
N GLU A 129 18.73 -17.53 -6.32
CA GLU A 129 17.59 -17.03 -7.10
C GLU A 129 16.33 -17.91 -6.97
N LYS A 130 16.51 -19.21 -6.73
CA LYS A 130 15.37 -20.11 -6.51
C LYS A 130 14.59 -19.75 -5.25
N ASP A 131 15.27 -19.27 -4.21
CA ASP A 131 14.63 -18.85 -2.96
C ASP A 131 13.80 -17.58 -3.16
N VAL A 132 14.33 -16.62 -3.93
CA VAL A 132 13.58 -15.42 -4.34
C VAL A 132 12.32 -15.79 -5.12
N ASN A 133 12.48 -16.63 -6.15
CA ASN A 133 11.37 -17.06 -6.99
C ASN A 133 10.30 -17.81 -6.17
N ALA A 134 10.71 -18.62 -5.19
CA ALA A 134 9.77 -19.33 -4.31
C ALA A 134 8.94 -18.37 -3.45
N ILE A 135 9.55 -17.31 -2.92
CA ILE A 135 8.84 -16.28 -2.16
C ILE A 135 7.85 -15.53 -3.05
N GLU A 136 8.28 -15.12 -4.24
CA GLU A 136 7.41 -14.40 -5.16
C GLU A 136 6.25 -15.28 -5.63
N GLU A 137 6.50 -16.57 -5.88
CA GLU A 137 5.47 -17.54 -6.25
C GLU A 137 4.45 -17.77 -5.11
N GLN A 138 4.90 -17.81 -3.86
CA GLN A 138 3.98 -17.85 -2.71
C GLN A 138 3.11 -16.59 -2.62
N ALA A 139 3.70 -15.42 -2.88
CA ALA A 139 2.96 -14.16 -2.94
C ALA A 139 1.91 -14.19 -4.06
N ARG A 140 2.25 -14.67 -5.26
CA ARG A 140 1.28 -14.85 -6.35
C ARG A 140 0.13 -15.79 -5.95
N LYS A 141 0.41 -16.90 -5.27
CA LYS A 141 -0.63 -17.85 -4.84
C LYS A 141 -1.65 -17.23 -3.88
N VAL A 142 -1.22 -16.43 -2.92
CA VAL A 142 -2.17 -15.77 -2.01
C VAL A 142 -2.96 -14.68 -2.71
N VAL A 143 -2.40 -14.02 -3.72
CA VAL A 143 -3.11 -13.05 -4.58
C VAL A 143 -4.09 -13.76 -5.50
N GLU A 144 -3.70 -14.89 -6.11
CA GLU A 144 -4.59 -15.73 -6.93
C GLU A 144 -5.82 -16.19 -6.13
N ALA A 145 -5.62 -16.52 -4.84
CA ALA A 145 -6.71 -16.93 -3.96
C ALA A 145 -7.61 -15.77 -3.48
N GLY A 146 -7.18 -14.51 -3.64
CA GLY A 146 -7.94 -13.32 -3.28
C GLY A 146 -8.44 -12.58 -4.52
N GLY A 147 -7.53 -11.87 -5.20
CA GLY A 147 -7.73 -11.28 -6.52
C GLY A 147 -7.18 -9.85 -6.63
N ILE A 148 -7.33 -9.27 -7.83
CA ILE A 148 -6.98 -7.88 -8.14
C ILE A 148 -8.27 -7.13 -8.49
N TYR A 149 -8.54 -5.99 -7.84
CA TYR A 149 -9.79 -5.25 -8.01
C TYR A 149 -9.58 -3.73 -8.09
N LYS A 150 -10.49 -3.05 -8.78
CA LYS A 150 -10.56 -1.59 -8.77
C LYS A 150 -11.13 -1.11 -7.44
N ALA A 151 -10.54 -0.05 -6.90
CA ALA A 151 -11.03 0.61 -5.69
C ALA A 151 -11.01 2.15 -5.79
N ASP A 152 -12.02 2.82 -5.23
CA ASP A 152 -12.06 4.28 -5.03
C ASP A 152 -12.45 4.56 -3.58
N VAL A 153 -11.46 4.96 -2.77
CA VAL A 153 -11.64 5.23 -1.33
C VAL A 153 -12.63 6.37 -1.05
N ARG A 154 -12.88 7.24 -2.03
CA ARG A 154 -13.81 8.37 -1.92
C ARG A 154 -15.26 7.96 -2.16
N LYS A 155 -15.52 6.68 -2.42
CA LYS A 155 -16.85 6.11 -2.61
C LYS A 155 -17.26 5.28 -1.40
N PRO A 156 -18.54 5.30 -1.01
CA PRO A 156 -19.06 4.41 0.04
C PRO A 156 -18.79 2.94 -0.27
N GLU A 157 -19.04 2.51 -1.52
CA GLU A 157 -18.57 1.21 -2.01
C GLU A 157 -17.13 1.33 -2.52
N VAL A 158 -16.16 1.10 -1.63
CA VAL A 158 -14.74 1.27 -1.96
C VAL A 158 -14.28 0.33 -3.08
N VAL A 159 -14.73 -0.93 -3.12
CA VAL A 159 -14.29 -1.93 -4.11
C VAL A 159 -15.43 -2.25 -5.07
N LEU A 160 -15.21 -2.04 -6.38
CA LEU A 160 -16.19 -2.32 -7.43
C LEU A 160 -15.49 -2.74 -8.73
N PRO A 161 -16.02 -3.72 -9.48
CA PRO A 161 -17.19 -4.54 -9.16
C PRO A 161 -16.88 -5.60 -8.08
N THR A 162 -17.93 -6.07 -7.39
CA THR A 162 -17.81 -7.06 -6.29
C THR A 162 -18.10 -8.50 -6.71
N ASP A 163 -18.31 -8.78 -8.00
CA ASP A 163 -18.78 -10.09 -8.49
C ASP A 163 -17.81 -11.25 -8.17
N GLY A 164 -16.55 -10.96 -7.86
CA GLY A 164 -15.55 -11.92 -7.43
C GLY A 164 -15.32 -11.99 -5.91
N LEU A 165 -16.05 -11.21 -5.11
CA LEU A 165 -15.89 -11.14 -3.65
C LEU A 165 -17.05 -11.84 -2.92
N PRO A 166 -16.80 -12.47 -1.76
CA PRO A 166 -17.87 -12.90 -0.86
C PRO A 166 -18.75 -11.71 -0.44
N ALA A 167 -20.08 -11.92 -0.48
CA ALA A 167 -21.04 -10.93 0.00
C ALA A 167 -21.47 -11.24 1.46
N PRO A 168 -21.65 -10.22 2.32
CA PRO A 168 -21.38 -8.80 2.08
C PRO A 168 -19.87 -8.49 2.09
N VAL A 169 -19.46 -7.46 1.34
CA VAL A 169 -18.06 -6.99 1.33
C VAL A 169 -17.73 -6.15 2.57
N ASP A 170 -18.73 -5.51 3.17
CA ASP A 170 -18.59 -4.87 4.47
C ASP A 170 -18.12 -5.91 5.52
N GLN A 171 -17.09 -5.54 6.28
CA GLN A 171 -16.49 -6.35 7.33
C GLN A 171 -15.95 -7.71 6.86
N LEU A 172 -15.53 -7.80 5.59
CA LEU A 172 -15.02 -9.03 4.99
C LEU A 172 -13.56 -9.35 5.38
N PHE A 173 -12.75 -8.32 5.66
CA PHE A 173 -11.30 -8.50 5.77
C PHE A 173 -10.83 -8.55 7.22
N ASP A 174 -9.90 -9.47 7.51
CA ASP A 174 -9.24 -9.60 8.81
C ASP A 174 -8.12 -8.58 8.99
N VAL A 175 -7.40 -8.29 7.90
CA VAL A 175 -6.29 -7.35 7.85
C VAL A 175 -6.51 -6.38 6.69
N MET A 176 -6.24 -5.10 6.93
CA MET A 176 -6.17 -4.08 5.89
C MET A 176 -4.77 -3.50 5.86
N VAL A 177 -4.25 -3.28 4.67
CA VAL A 177 -3.03 -2.51 4.40
C VAL A 177 -3.43 -1.33 3.53
N SER A 178 -2.85 -0.16 3.77
CA SER A 178 -2.88 0.96 2.84
C SER A 178 -1.64 1.80 3.05
N VAL A 179 -0.83 1.96 2.01
CA VAL A 179 0.48 2.60 2.11
C VAL A 179 0.60 3.66 1.02
N PHE A 180 0.77 4.91 1.44
CA PHE A 180 0.89 6.09 0.58
C PHE A 180 -0.32 6.41 -0.32
N CYS A 181 -1.51 5.98 0.11
CA CYS A 181 -2.75 6.11 -0.66
C CYS A 181 -3.58 7.34 -0.26
N LEU A 182 -3.95 7.48 1.02
CA LEU A 182 -4.98 8.43 1.43
C LEU A 182 -4.55 9.90 1.24
N GLU A 183 -3.32 10.26 1.59
CA GLU A 183 -2.79 11.61 1.36
C GLU A 183 -2.70 11.98 -0.12
N SER A 184 -2.56 10.98 -0.99
CA SER A 184 -2.51 11.13 -2.44
C SER A 184 -3.90 11.25 -3.05
N ALA A 185 -4.89 10.58 -2.46
CA ALA A 185 -6.25 10.48 -2.98
C ALA A 185 -7.16 11.65 -2.57
N CYS A 186 -6.83 12.34 -1.47
CA CYS A 186 -7.69 13.37 -0.86
C CYS A 186 -7.10 14.77 -1.06
N ALA A 187 -7.97 15.77 -1.30
CA ALA A 187 -7.58 17.17 -1.41
C ALA A 187 -7.82 17.95 -0.10
N THR A 188 -8.63 17.41 0.82
CA THR A 188 -8.95 18.05 2.11
C THR A 188 -8.95 17.03 3.25
N HIS A 189 -8.82 17.52 4.49
CA HIS A 189 -8.94 16.68 5.69
C HIS A 189 -10.32 16.03 5.82
N ASP A 190 -11.39 16.72 5.42
CA ASP A 190 -12.75 16.15 5.44
C ASP A 190 -12.87 14.97 4.48
N GLU A 191 -12.33 15.10 3.25
CA GLU A 191 -12.26 14.00 2.28
C GLU A 191 -11.40 12.83 2.81
N TYR A 192 -10.31 13.12 3.52
CA TYR A 192 -9.50 12.09 4.18
C TYR A 192 -10.29 11.33 5.23
N VAL A 193 -11.00 12.04 6.11
CA VAL A 193 -11.83 11.43 7.16
C VAL A 193 -12.93 10.56 6.53
N GLU A 194 -13.62 11.05 5.52
CA GLU A 194 -14.66 10.28 4.82
C GLU A 194 -14.07 9.03 4.14
N SER A 195 -12.95 9.17 3.44
CA SER A 195 -12.29 8.07 2.73
C SER A 195 -11.76 6.99 3.68
N LEU A 196 -11.16 7.40 4.81
CA LEU A 196 -10.74 6.46 5.86
C LEU A 196 -11.93 5.70 6.42
N ASN A 197 -13.05 6.38 6.71
CA ASN A 197 -14.25 5.73 7.20
C ASN A 197 -14.81 4.72 6.18
N ASN A 198 -14.86 5.08 4.90
CA ASN A 198 -15.29 4.17 3.83
C ASN A 198 -14.42 2.91 3.80
N MET A 199 -13.10 3.05 3.84
CA MET A 199 -12.16 1.93 3.90
C MET A 199 -12.41 1.05 5.12
N LEU A 200 -12.50 1.64 6.31
CA LEU A 200 -12.64 0.89 7.57
C LEU A 200 -13.96 0.10 7.65
N ARG A 201 -14.97 0.35 6.80
CA ARG A 201 -16.15 -0.51 6.67
C ARG A 201 -15.81 -1.92 6.19
N LEU A 202 -14.77 -2.07 5.35
CA LEU A 202 -14.32 -3.34 4.82
C LEU A 202 -13.65 -4.22 5.91
N LEU A 203 -13.11 -3.59 6.95
CA LEU A 203 -12.40 -4.27 8.04
C LEU A 203 -13.40 -4.75 9.10
N ARG A 204 -13.34 -6.04 9.46
CA ARG A 204 -14.19 -6.59 10.51
C ARG A 204 -13.86 -6.01 11.89
N PRO A 205 -14.81 -6.03 12.85
CA PRO A 205 -14.49 -5.77 14.26
C PRO A 205 -13.36 -6.68 14.76
N GLY A 206 -12.43 -6.11 15.53
CA GLY A 206 -11.20 -6.80 15.96
C GLY A 206 -10.18 -7.10 14.84
N GLY A 207 -10.41 -6.64 13.61
CA GLY A 207 -9.44 -6.71 12.50
C GLY A 207 -8.31 -5.69 12.67
N TYR A 208 -7.20 -5.87 11.95
CA TYR A 208 -6.02 -5.01 12.05
C TYR A 208 -5.84 -4.15 10.81
N PHE A 209 -5.50 -2.88 10.99
CA PHE A 209 -5.15 -1.95 9.93
C PHE A 209 -3.67 -1.56 10.03
N VAL A 210 -2.96 -1.73 8.91
CA VAL A 210 -1.62 -1.19 8.67
C VAL A 210 -1.74 0.01 7.75
N LEU A 211 -1.41 1.20 8.25
CA LEU A 211 -1.39 2.44 7.50
C LEU A 211 0.05 2.94 7.36
N GLY A 212 0.49 3.22 6.14
CA GLY A 212 1.72 3.99 5.88
C GLY A 212 1.35 5.30 5.20
N SER A 213 1.88 6.42 5.67
CA SER A 213 1.54 7.74 5.12
C SER A 213 2.76 8.65 5.05
N VAL A 214 2.81 9.48 4.02
CA VAL A 214 3.69 10.65 3.96
C VAL A 214 3.11 11.74 4.86
N ILE A 215 3.97 12.33 5.69
CA ILE A 215 3.65 13.39 6.65
C ILE A 215 4.54 14.61 6.41
N ASP A 216 4.04 15.78 6.75
CA ASP A 216 4.74 17.07 6.64
C ASP A 216 5.26 17.41 5.22
N ASP A 217 4.63 16.82 4.19
CA ASP A 217 4.89 17.10 2.78
C ASP A 217 3.59 17.42 2.04
N VAL A 218 3.71 18.16 0.94
CA VAL A 218 2.61 18.62 0.09
C VAL A 218 2.76 18.15 -1.35
N ILE A 219 3.89 17.53 -1.71
CA ILE A 219 4.16 17.04 -3.06
C ILE A 219 5.03 15.78 -3.02
N TYR A 220 4.90 14.91 -4.02
CA TYR A 220 5.91 13.88 -4.28
C TYR A 220 6.19 13.73 -5.77
N ASN A 221 7.34 13.13 -6.07
CA ASN A 221 7.74 12.80 -7.43
C ASN A 221 7.28 11.38 -7.79
N SER A 222 6.25 11.25 -8.61
CA SER A 222 5.74 9.94 -9.03
C SER A 222 6.64 9.23 -10.04
N GLY A 223 7.79 9.79 -10.40
CA GLY A 223 8.75 9.22 -11.31
C GLY A 223 9.18 10.18 -12.43
N LEU A 224 10.10 9.70 -13.25
CA LEU A 224 10.63 10.46 -14.39
C LEU A 224 9.87 10.08 -15.66
N SER A 225 9.44 11.08 -16.42
CA SER A 225 8.91 10.86 -17.77
C SER A 225 9.99 10.37 -18.74
N LEU A 226 9.58 9.90 -19.92
CA LEU A 226 10.49 9.44 -20.98
C LEU A 226 11.54 10.47 -21.42
N VAL A 227 11.28 11.76 -21.21
CA VAL A 227 12.20 12.87 -21.54
C VAL A 227 12.99 13.36 -20.32
N GLY A 228 12.90 12.66 -19.18
CA GLY A 228 13.65 12.94 -17.95
C GLY A 228 13.01 13.96 -17.00
N ASP A 229 11.87 14.54 -17.37
CA ASP A 229 11.16 15.50 -16.50
C ASP A 229 10.47 14.76 -15.35
N SER A 230 10.60 15.28 -14.13
CA SER A 230 9.90 14.77 -12.94
C SER A 230 8.40 15.01 -13.03
N LYS A 231 7.61 14.01 -12.65
CA LYS A 231 6.15 14.10 -12.59
C LYS A 231 5.72 14.28 -11.14
N LEU A 232 5.22 15.47 -10.80
CA LEU A 232 4.90 15.84 -9.43
C LEU A 232 3.41 15.75 -9.15
N PHE A 233 3.02 15.09 -8.07
CA PHE A 233 1.64 15.03 -7.58
C PHE A 233 1.54 15.73 -6.23
N SER A 234 0.41 16.38 -5.98
CA SER A 234 0.11 16.98 -4.67
C SER A 234 -0.22 15.90 -3.65
N LEU A 235 0.17 16.16 -2.41
CA LEU A 235 -0.24 15.42 -1.22
C LEU A 235 -1.06 16.34 -0.32
N LEU A 236 -2.07 15.79 0.33
CA LEU A 236 -2.67 16.41 1.49
C LEU A 236 -1.61 16.47 2.61
N ASN A 237 -1.34 17.65 3.14
CA ASN A 237 -0.41 17.80 4.25
C ASN A 237 -1.01 17.17 5.52
N LEU A 238 -0.38 16.11 6.02
CA LEU A 238 -0.79 15.40 7.22
C LEU A 238 0.30 15.46 8.27
N ASN A 239 -0.09 15.35 9.53
CA ASN A 239 0.81 15.07 10.63
C ASN A 239 0.30 13.86 11.43
N GLU A 240 1.15 13.32 12.30
CA GLU A 240 0.83 12.11 13.06
C GLU A 240 -0.37 12.29 14.00
N GLU A 241 -0.51 13.45 14.65
CA GLU A 241 -1.61 13.76 15.56
C GLU A 241 -2.97 13.69 14.85
N PHE A 242 -3.07 14.32 13.67
CA PHE A 242 -4.27 14.26 12.85
C PHE A 242 -4.63 12.82 12.45
N ILE A 243 -3.64 12.02 12.03
CA ILE A 243 -3.86 10.62 11.64
C ILE A 243 -4.36 9.80 12.83
N GLU A 244 -3.72 9.94 14.00
CA GLU A 244 -4.10 9.22 15.22
C GLU A 244 -5.50 9.59 15.69
N ASP A 245 -5.83 10.88 15.76
CA ASP A 245 -7.16 11.36 16.14
C ASP A 245 -8.24 10.86 15.19
N THR A 246 -7.95 10.86 13.88
CA THR A 246 -8.90 10.37 12.87
C THR A 246 -9.11 8.86 12.99
N LEU A 247 -8.05 8.07 13.22
CA LEU A 247 -8.16 6.63 13.47
C LEU A 247 -9.04 6.35 14.70
N VAL A 248 -8.83 7.08 15.81
CA VAL A 248 -9.63 6.91 17.04
C VAL A 248 -11.09 7.30 16.79
N ALA A 249 -11.33 8.44 16.15
CA ALA A 249 -12.68 8.89 15.79
C ALA A 249 -13.41 7.88 14.89
N ALA A 250 -12.69 7.17 14.03
CA ALA A 250 -13.22 6.13 13.14
C ALA A 250 -13.40 4.75 13.82
N GLY A 251 -13.22 4.67 15.15
CA GLY A 251 -13.47 3.45 15.93
C GLY A 251 -12.29 2.49 15.98
N MET A 252 -11.07 2.97 15.80
CA MET A 252 -9.85 2.19 16.03
C MET A 252 -9.42 2.27 17.49
N ASN A 253 -8.80 1.20 17.99
CA ASN A 253 -8.42 1.06 19.39
C ASN A 253 -7.00 1.59 19.64
N ILE A 254 -6.91 2.81 20.20
CA ILE A 254 -5.63 3.47 20.50
C ILE A 254 -4.69 2.65 21.40
N SER A 255 -5.24 1.81 22.29
CA SER A 255 -4.41 0.97 23.17
C SER A 255 -3.63 -0.13 22.44
N THR A 256 -3.99 -0.39 21.18
CA THR A 256 -3.31 -1.36 20.30
C THR A 256 -2.35 -0.70 19.31
N LEU A 257 -2.22 0.63 19.35
CA LEU A 257 -1.42 1.38 18.40
C LEU A 257 0.06 1.03 18.53
N HIS A 258 0.65 0.61 17.40
CA HIS A 258 2.08 0.55 17.21
C HIS A 258 2.48 1.48 16.08
N LYS A 259 3.41 2.39 16.36
CA LYS A 259 3.84 3.41 15.42
C LYS A 259 5.34 3.33 15.16
N TYR A 260 5.72 3.51 13.90
CA TYR A 260 7.09 3.80 13.47
C TYR A 260 7.08 5.14 12.74
N SER A 261 7.70 6.15 13.35
CA SER A 261 7.89 7.45 12.71
C SER A 261 9.31 7.53 12.15
N LEU A 262 9.40 7.82 10.86
CA LEU A 262 10.62 8.14 10.13
C LEU A 262 10.55 9.63 9.81
N SER A 263 10.53 10.47 10.85
CA SER A 263 10.27 11.91 10.71
C SER A 263 11.29 12.62 9.81
N ASN A 264 12.53 12.12 9.77
CA ASN A 264 13.56 12.63 8.85
C ASN A 264 13.26 12.32 7.37
N ASP A 265 12.44 11.30 7.11
CA ASP A 265 12.04 10.86 5.77
C ASP A 265 10.61 11.29 5.44
N GLY A 266 9.94 12.06 6.32
CA GLY A 266 8.56 12.52 6.12
C GLY A 266 7.56 11.38 6.04
N VAL A 267 7.77 10.27 6.77
CA VAL A 267 6.94 9.07 6.66
C VAL A 267 6.60 8.49 8.03
N ALA A 268 5.35 8.10 8.24
CA ALA A 268 4.89 7.39 9.43
C ALA A 268 4.11 6.13 9.09
N PHE A 269 4.27 5.11 9.93
CA PHE A 269 3.62 3.81 9.82
C PHE A 269 2.88 3.48 11.11
N PHE A 270 1.67 2.98 10.98
CA PHE A 270 0.76 2.67 12.09
C PHE A 270 0.21 1.25 11.90
N LEU A 271 0.21 0.47 12.98
CA LEU A 271 -0.54 -0.78 13.12
C LEU A 271 -1.52 -0.61 14.26
N ILE A 272 -2.80 -0.80 14.00
CA ILE A 272 -3.86 -0.58 14.98
C ILE A 272 -5.05 -1.53 14.75
N ALA A 273 -5.66 -2.03 15.81
CA ALA A 273 -6.85 -2.88 15.73
C ALA A 273 -8.12 -2.04 15.72
N LYS A 274 -9.15 -2.51 15.01
CA LYS A 274 -10.51 -1.98 15.10
C LYS A 274 -11.18 -2.47 16.38
N ASN A 275 -12.02 -1.63 17.00
CA ASN A 275 -12.81 -2.07 18.14
C ASN A 275 -13.69 -3.28 17.78
N GLU A 276 -13.99 -4.12 18.78
CA GLU A 276 -14.95 -5.26 18.68
C GLU A 276 -16.40 -4.77 18.57
#